data_AF-A0A7C3SED4-F1
#
_entry.id   AF-A0A7C3SED4-F1
#
_cell.length_a   1.000
_cell.length_b   1.000
_cell.length_c   1.000
_cell.angle_alpha   90.00
_cell.angle_beta   90.00
_cell.angle_gamma   90.00
#
_symmetry.space_group_name_H-M   'P 1'
#
loop_
_entity.id
_entity.type
_entity.pdbx_description
1 polymer ?
#
loop_
_entity_poly.entity_id
_entity_poly.type
_entity_poly.pdbx_seq_one_letter_code
_entity_poly.pdbx_strand_id
1 'polypeptide(L)'
;MTNQKDTIMQQTIIEELGLSELPQKKQEELLAKIGEVVIKRIYLETMERLEKEDQEKLVDMMEKNPDSIEAFLAEKIPNYEEFVKSIIDNFKQELKEDMGINTTPAAS
;
A
#
# COMPACT_ATOMS: atom_id res chain seq x y z
N MET A 1 -16.48 -3.92 12.12
CA MET A 1 -16.05 -2.86 13.06
C MET A 1 -14.77 -2.31 12.51
N THR A 2 -14.76 -1.09 11.97
CA THR A 2 -13.54 -0.45 11.48
C THR A 2 -12.68 -0.11 12.70
N ASN A 3 -11.40 -0.51 12.71
CA ASN A 3 -10.51 -0.21 13.82
C ASN A 3 -10.10 1.28 13.76
N GLN A 4 -9.90 1.93 14.92
CA GLN A 4 -9.57 3.35 15.01
C GLN A 4 -8.30 3.70 14.22
N LYS A 5 -7.33 2.78 14.15
CA LYS A 5 -6.10 2.93 13.36
C LYS A 5 -6.40 3.02 11.85
N ASP A 6 -7.35 2.24 11.36
CA ASP A 6 -7.76 2.24 9.95
C ASP A 6 -8.42 3.58 9.58
N THR A 7 -9.27 4.11 10.46
CA THR A 7 -9.92 5.40 10.27
C THR A 7 -8.91 6.55 10.22
N ILE A 8 -7.90 6.55 11.09
CA ILE A 8 -6.84 7.57 11.07
C ILE A 8 -6.06 7.51 9.74
N MET A 9 -5.68 6.31 9.29
CA MET A 9 -4.96 6.16 8.01
C MET A 9 -5.80 6.61 6.81
N GLN A 10 -7.08 6.25 6.76
CA GLN A 10 -8.00 6.68 5.70
C GLN A 10 -8.10 8.20 5.65
N GLN A 11 -8.24 8.85 6.81
CA GLN A 11 -8.33 10.30 6.90
C GLN A 11 -7.04 10.99 6.42
N THR A 12 -5.87 10.48 6.82
CA THR A 12 -4.58 10.99 6.34
C THR A 12 -4.45 10.90 4.82
N ILE A 13 -4.90 9.79 4.20
CA ILE A 13 -4.86 9.64 2.73
C ILE A 13 -5.79 10.64 2.05
N ILE A 14 -7.01 10.83 2.59
CA ILE A 14 -7.98 11.81 2.07
C ILE A 14 -7.36 13.22 2.07
N GLU A 15 -6.73 13.62 3.17
CA GLU A 15 -6.12 14.94 3.32
C GLU A 15 -4.90 15.11 2.42
N GLU A 16 -3.97 14.15 2.44
CA GLU A 16 -2.74 14.21 1.64
C GLU A 16 -3.01 14.27 0.14
N LEU A 17 -4.09 13.63 -0.32
CA LEU A 17 -4.48 13.57 -1.73
C LEU A 17 -5.53 14.65 -2.10
N GLY A 18 -5.84 15.57 -1.21
CA GLY A 18 -6.79 16.66 -1.48
C GLY A 18 -8.22 16.19 -1.78
N LEU A 19 -8.62 15.03 -1.26
CA LEU A 19 -9.92 14.40 -1.53
C LEU A 19 -11.02 14.89 -0.57
N SER A 20 -10.68 15.72 0.41
CA SER A 20 -11.59 16.16 1.48
C SER A 20 -12.86 16.86 0.98
N GLU A 21 -12.77 17.55 -0.16
CA GLU A 21 -13.91 18.28 -0.76
C GLU A 21 -14.86 17.37 -1.54
N LEU A 22 -14.50 16.10 -1.77
CA LEU A 22 -15.35 15.15 -2.47
C LEU A 22 -16.49 14.66 -1.55
N PRO A 23 -17.67 14.31 -2.10
CA PRO A 23 -18.70 13.62 -1.33
C PRO A 23 -18.16 12.35 -0.69
N GLN A 24 -18.60 12.01 0.53
CA GLN A 24 -18.12 10.84 1.28
C GLN A 24 -18.08 9.55 0.45
N LYS A 25 -19.16 9.25 -0.30
CA LYS A 25 -19.21 8.08 -1.19
C LYS A 25 -18.07 8.06 -2.23
N LYS A 26 -17.68 9.22 -2.75
CA LYS A 26 -16.57 9.35 -3.70
C LYS A 26 -15.21 9.18 -3.03
N GLN A 27 -15.06 9.67 -1.79
CA GLN A 27 -13.86 9.42 -0.99
C GLN A 27 -13.70 7.92 -0.74
N GLU A 28 -14.76 7.23 -0.33
CA GLU A 28 -14.77 5.77 -0.11
C GLU A 28 -14.44 4.99 -1.39
N GLU A 29 -15.06 5.34 -2.53
CA GLU A 29 -14.77 4.72 -3.84
C GLU A 29 -13.31 4.89 -4.27
N LEU A 30 -12.72 6.07 -4.05
CA LEU A 30 -11.33 6.33 -4.39
C LEU A 30 -10.36 5.63 -3.43
N LEU A 31 -10.62 5.68 -2.13
CA LEU A 31 -9.82 4.97 -1.13
C LEU A 31 -9.76 3.46 -1.40
N ALA A 32 -10.89 2.85 -1.79
CA ALA A 32 -10.92 1.44 -2.16
C ALA A 32 -10.02 1.14 -3.37
N LYS A 33 -10.07 1.98 -4.41
CA LYS A 33 -9.22 1.84 -5.61
C LYS A 33 -7.74 2.05 -5.30
N ILE A 34 -7.42 3.06 -4.49
CA ILE A 34 -6.04 3.33 -4.04
C ILE A 34 -5.51 2.11 -3.29
N GLY A 35 -6.28 1.57 -2.34
CA GLY A 35 -5.91 0.38 -1.59
C GLY A 35 -5.69 -0.84 -2.50
N GLU A 36 -6.58 -1.07 -3.46
CA GLU A 36 -6.44 -2.17 -4.42
C GLU A 36 -5.14 -2.07 -5.25
N VAL A 37 -4.81 -0.87 -5.75
CA VAL A 37 -3.59 -0.65 -6.53
C VAL A 37 -2.34 -0.85 -5.67
N VAL A 38 -2.33 -0.33 -4.44
CA VAL A 38 -1.21 -0.52 -3.50
C VAL A 38 -0.97 -1.99 -3.22
N ILE A 39 -2.02 -2.77 -2.91
CA ILE A 39 -1.89 -4.19 -2.63
C ILE A 39 -1.33 -4.94 -3.85
N LYS A 40 -1.80 -4.61 -5.06
CA LYS A 40 -1.27 -5.19 -6.31
C LYS A 40 0.22 -4.87 -6.52
N ARG A 41 0.65 -3.64 -6.22
CA ARG A 41 2.07 -3.24 -6.31
C ARG A 41 2.94 -3.98 -5.30
N ILE A 42 2.51 -4.04 -4.05
CA ILE A 42 3.20 -4.81 -3.00
C ILE A 42 3.36 -6.26 -3.44
N TYR A 43 2.30 -6.88 -3.98
CA TYR A 43 2.36 -8.25 -4.48
C TYR A 43 3.39 -8.42 -5.61
N LEU A 44 3.36 -7.56 -6.62
CA LEU A 44 4.29 -7.63 -7.76
C LEU A 44 5.74 -7.46 -7.31
N GLU A 45 6.04 -6.41 -6.55
CA GLU A 45 7.41 -6.17 -6.08
C GLU A 45 7.89 -7.22 -5.08
N THR A 46 6.99 -7.80 -4.30
CA THR A 46 7.30 -8.95 -3.44
C THR A 46 7.71 -10.14 -4.30
N MET A 47 6.91 -10.48 -5.32
CA MET A 47 7.21 -11.59 -6.21
C MET A 47 8.57 -11.42 -6.90
N GLU A 48 8.91 -10.21 -7.35
CA GLU A 48 10.20 -9.92 -7.97
C GLU A 48 11.41 -10.10 -7.04
N ARG A 49 11.21 -10.01 -5.73
CA ARG A 49 12.27 -10.18 -4.70
C ARG A 49 12.39 -11.61 -4.18
N LEU A 50 11.39 -12.44 -4.44
CA LEU A 50 11.39 -13.83 -3.99
C LEU A 50 12.01 -14.74 -5.04
N GLU A 51 12.74 -15.74 -4.55
CA GLU A 51 13.14 -16.89 -5.36
C GLU A 51 11.92 -17.69 -5.81
N LYS A 52 12.03 -18.42 -6.91
CA LYS A 52 10.90 -19.13 -7.53
C LYS A 52 10.16 -20.06 -6.54
N GLU A 53 10.89 -20.80 -5.72
CA GLU A 53 10.31 -21.70 -4.70
C GLU A 53 9.50 -20.92 -3.65
N ASP A 54 9.98 -19.73 -3.27
CA ASP A 54 9.30 -18.86 -2.30
C ASP A 54 8.08 -18.16 -2.91
N GLN A 55 8.08 -17.87 -4.22
CA GLN A 55 6.90 -17.38 -4.95
C GLN A 55 5.77 -18.43 -4.95
N GLU A 56 6.09 -19.69 -5.26
CA GLU A 56 5.11 -20.79 -5.25
C GLU A 56 4.54 -20.99 -3.85
N LYS A 57 5.40 -20.92 -2.82
CA LYS A 57 4.97 -20.98 -1.42
C LYS A 57 4.08 -19.81 -1.02
N LEU A 58 4.38 -18.58 -1.47
CA LEU A 58 3.54 -17.42 -1.21
C LEU A 58 2.12 -17.61 -1.76
N VAL A 59 2.00 -18.11 -3.00
CA VAL A 59 0.69 -18.39 -3.62
C VAL A 59 -0.07 -19.44 -2.81
N ASP A 60 0.59 -20.51 -2.37
CA ASP A 60 -0.04 -21.55 -1.53
C ASP A 60 -0.51 -21.00 -0.18
N MET A 61 0.29 -20.12 0.43
CA MET A 61 -0.05 -19.47 1.70
C MET A 61 -1.23 -18.52 1.59
N MET A 62 -1.43 -17.84 0.45
CA MET A 62 -2.60 -16.99 0.21
C MET A 62 -3.93 -17.74 0.29
N GLU A 63 -3.94 -19.01 -0.10
CA GLU A 63 -5.15 -19.83 -0.02
C GLU A 63 -5.33 -20.52 1.34
N LYS A 64 -4.23 -20.96 1.95
CA LYS A 64 -4.29 -21.88 3.11
C LYS A 64 -4.02 -21.22 4.45
N ASN A 65 -3.18 -20.19 4.49
CA ASN A 65 -2.70 -19.59 5.73
C ASN A 65 -2.32 -18.10 5.54
N PRO A 66 -3.30 -17.25 5.20
CA PRO A 66 -3.05 -15.84 4.90
C PRO A 66 -2.45 -15.08 6.11
N ASP A 67 -2.81 -15.47 7.33
CA ASP A 67 -2.34 -14.82 8.56
C ASP A 67 -0.83 -14.98 8.79
N SER A 68 -0.18 -15.93 8.12
CA SER A 68 1.27 -16.17 8.24
C SER A 68 2.10 -15.54 7.12
N ILE A 69 1.47 -14.88 6.14
CA ILE A 69 2.17 -14.30 4.99
C ILE A 69 3.15 -13.22 5.42
N GLU A 70 2.74 -12.33 6.31
CA GLU A 70 3.57 -11.20 6.73
C GLU A 70 4.87 -11.68 7.40
N ALA A 71 4.79 -12.67 8.27
CA ALA A 71 5.97 -13.27 8.91
C ALA A 71 6.89 -13.96 7.89
N PHE A 72 6.33 -14.68 6.91
CA PHE A 72 7.09 -15.30 5.85
C PHE A 72 7.82 -14.26 4.98
N LEU A 73 7.14 -13.18 4.60
CA LEU A 73 7.72 -12.13 3.79
C LEU A 73 8.80 -11.34 4.56
N ALA A 74 8.62 -11.10 5.85
CA ALA A 74 9.64 -10.50 6.71
C ALA A 74 10.90 -11.37 6.88
N GLU A 75 10.77 -12.69 6.81
CA GLU A 75 11.91 -13.62 6.82
C GLU A 75 12.69 -13.58 5.48
N LYS A 76 11.97 -13.44 4.37
CA LYS A 76 12.55 -13.53 3.01
C LYS A 76 13.04 -12.21 2.46
N ILE A 77 12.43 -11.10 2.86
CA ILE A 77 12.76 -9.76 2.37
C ILE A 77 13.35 -8.96 3.53
N PRO A 78 14.66 -8.63 3.49
CA PRO A 78 15.27 -7.78 4.49
C PRO A 78 14.56 -6.42 4.57
N ASN A 79 14.33 -5.94 5.78
CA ASN A 79 13.65 -4.65 6.02
C ASN A 79 12.26 -4.59 5.35
N TYR A 80 11.48 -5.68 5.45
CA TYR A 80 10.19 -5.82 4.77
C TYR A 80 9.21 -4.69 5.11
N GLU A 81 9.18 -4.22 6.35
CA GLU A 81 8.34 -3.08 6.75
C GLU A 81 8.74 -1.79 6.02
N GLU A 82 10.04 -1.45 5.97
CA GLU A 82 10.50 -0.29 5.20
C GLU A 82 10.27 -0.46 3.70
N PHE A 83 10.41 -1.68 3.18
CA PHE A 83 10.12 -2.00 1.79
C PHE A 83 8.64 -1.70 1.46
N VAL A 84 7.69 -2.24 2.22
CA VAL A 84 6.25 -1.98 2.02
C VAL A 84 5.96 -0.48 2.17
N LYS A 85 6.54 0.17 3.18
CA LYS A 85 6.38 1.62 3.38
C LYS A 85 6.85 2.41 2.16
N SER A 86 7.97 2.04 1.55
CA SER A 86 8.50 2.73 0.37
C SER A 86 7.58 2.61 -0.85
N ILE A 87 6.95 1.45 -1.06
CA ILE A 87 5.95 1.26 -2.12
C ILE A 87 4.76 2.20 -1.91
N ILE A 88 4.25 2.28 -0.68
CA ILE A 88 3.12 3.15 -0.33
C ILE A 88 3.49 4.62 -0.54
N ASP A 89 4.64 5.05 -0.05
CA ASP A 89 5.09 6.44 -0.17
C ASP A 89 5.33 6.86 -1.63
N ASN A 90 5.99 5.99 -2.41
CA ASN A 90 6.21 6.22 -3.85
C ASN A 90 4.86 6.33 -4.58
N PHE A 91 3.92 5.42 -4.32
CA PHE A 91 2.60 5.49 -4.96
C PHE A 91 1.83 6.77 -4.58
N LYS A 92 1.86 7.17 -3.30
CA LYS A 92 1.24 8.44 -2.88
C LYS A 92 1.90 9.64 -3.58
N GLN A 93 3.21 9.62 -3.79
CA GLN A 93 3.91 10.67 -4.50
C GLN A 93 3.50 10.71 -5.98
N GLU A 94 3.49 9.57 -6.67
CA GLU A 94 3.03 9.46 -8.06
C GLU A 94 1.60 10.01 -8.22
N LEU A 95 0.70 9.64 -7.31
CA LEU A 95 -0.68 10.15 -7.31
C LEU A 95 -0.73 11.67 -7.14
N LYS A 96 0.09 12.26 -6.26
CA LYS A 96 0.17 13.72 -6.08
C LYS A 96 0.67 14.40 -7.34
N GLU A 97 1.70 13.84 -7.98
CA GLU A 97 2.25 14.34 -9.24
C GLU A 97 1.22 14.29 -10.36
N ASP A 98 0.53 13.15 -10.55
CA ASP A 98 -0.52 12.96 -11.56
C ASP A 98 -1.72 13.91 -11.35
N MET A 99 -2.05 14.22 -10.10
CA MET A 99 -3.14 15.13 -9.74
C MET A 99 -2.72 16.61 -9.70
N GLY A 100 -1.45 16.93 -9.94
CA GLY A 100 -0.93 18.30 -9.85
C GLY A 100 -0.98 18.89 -8.43
N ILE A 101 -0.97 18.04 -7.41
CA ILE A 101 -0.88 18.45 -6.00
C ILE A 101 0.59 18.79 -5.74
N ASN A 102 0.91 20.08 -5.52
CA ASN A 102 2.26 20.58 -5.35
C ASN A 102 3.13 19.66 -4.45
N THR A 103 4.04 18.92 -5.06
CA THR A 103 5.12 18.22 -4.39
C THR A 103 6.25 19.21 -4.21
N THR A 104 6.16 20.07 -3.18
CA THR A 104 7.32 20.88 -2.80
C THR A 104 8.47 19.90 -2.53
N PRO A 105 9.61 19.98 -3.23
CA PRO A 105 10.76 19.14 -2.91
C PRO A 105 11.11 19.44 -1.45
N ALA A 106 11.23 18.40 -0.62
CA ALA A 106 11.86 18.57 0.68
C ALA A 106 13.22 19.26 0.41
N ALA A 107 13.38 20.46 0.96
CA ALA A 107 14.55 21.28 0.74
C ALA A 107 15.81 20.44 1.02
N SER A 108 16.72 20.49 0.03
CA SER A 108 18.08 19.94 0.04
C SER A 108 18.88 20.31 1.27
#